data_AF-A0A2M7GU39-F1
#
_entry.id   AF-A0A2M7GU39-F1
#
_cell.length_a   1.000
_cell.length_b   1.000
_cell.length_c   1.000
_cell.angle_alpha   90.00
_cell.angle_beta   90.00
_cell.angle_gamma   90.00
#
_symmetry.space_group_name_H-M   'P 1'
#
loop_
_entity.id
_entity.type
_entity.pdbx_description
1 polymer ?
#
loop_
_entity_poly.entity_id
_entity_poly.type
_entity_poly.pdbx_seq_one_letter_code
_entity_poly.pdbx_strand_id
1 'polypeptide(L)'
;ADILAYHGAIVEKAEDGCLDVIAPPEVSKVLNTPEYTRLCFSHKEPLPLEKIIYASYDSDFFNSIGKLLEDKGKFAIVSLEPVNPKIEKIVRKISEELILANATFRLGKIETGNVSYLLIYFKYVALSDERHEGILSVLVNEMTLSTLPLENG
;
A
#
# COMPACT_ATOMS: atom_id res chain seq x y z
N ALA A 1 -12.31 7.47 7.52
CA ALA A 1 -13.71 7.26 7.98
C ALA A 1 -14.13 5.82 7.74
N ASP A 2 -14.09 5.32 6.50
CA ASP A 2 -14.64 4.00 6.13
C ASP A 2 -14.03 2.82 6.89
N ILE A 3 -12.71 2.83 7.14
CA ILE A 3 -12.05 1.79 7.94
C ILE A 3 -12.67 1.73 9.35
N LEU A 4 -12.80 2.86 10.03
CA LEU A 4 -13.39 2.92 11.37
C LEU A 4 -14.85 2.48 11.36
N ALA A 5 -15.63 2.92 10.35
CA ALA A 5 -17.02 2.52 10.18
C ALA A 5 -17.19 1.02 9.93
N TYR A 6 -16.29 0.41 9.14
CA TYR A 6 -16.26 -1.04 8.92
C TYR A 6 -16.04 -1.82 10.22
N HIS A 7 -15.27 -1.26 11.16
CA HIS A 7 -15.06 -1.83 12.49
C HIS A 7 -16.14 -1.44 13.52
N GLY A 8 -17.26 -0.87 13.08
CA GLY A 8 -18.41 -0.57 13.94
C GLY A 8 -18.35 0.78 14.65
N ALA A 9 -17.39 1.65 14.30
CA ALA A 9 -17.36 3.02 14.81
C ALA A 9 -18.37 3.91 14.07
N ILE A 10 -18.97 4.85 14.80
CA ILE A 10 -19.76 5.94 14.21
C ILE A 10 -18.78 7.07 13.92
N VAL A 11 -18.74 7.53 12.67
CA VAL A 11 -17.83 8.59 12.22
C VAL A 11 -18.64 9.69 11.56
N GLU A 12 -18.56 10.89 12.11
CA GLU A 12 -19.16 12.09 11.53
C GLU A 12 -18.07 13.06 11.08
N LYS A 13 -18.28 13.68 9.92
CA LYS A 13 -17.39 14.73 9.41
C LYS A 13 -17.79 16.06 10.04
N ALA A 14 -16.85 16.69 10.74
CA ALA A 14 -17.02 18.05 11.23
C ALA A 14 -16.63 19.07 10.13
N GLU A 15 -17.20 20.27 10.19
CA GLU A 15 -17.00 21.34 9.20
C GLU A 15 -15.54 21.87 9.15
N ASP A 16 -14.77 21.63 10.20
CA ASP A 16 -13.37 22.04 10.37
C ASP A 16 -12.35 21.10 9.70
N GLY A 17 -12.81 20.04 9.03
CA GLY A 17 -11.94 19.01 8.45
C GLY A 17 -11.45 17.99 9.48
N CYS A 18 -12.06 17.95 10.67
CA CYS A 18 -11.88 16.88 11.64
C CYS A 18 -13.01 15.83 11.52
N LEU A 19 -12.82 14.70 12.21
CA LEU A 19 -13.82 13.63 12.34
C LEU A 19 -14.16 13.45 13.80
N ASP A 20 -15.45 13.45 14.13
CA ASP A 20 -15.94 12.98 15.42
C ASP A 20 -16.15 11.47 15.33
N VAL A 21 -15.53 10.73 16.25
CA VAL A 21 -15.51 9.26 16.24
C VAL A 21 -16.02 8.74 17.56
N ILE A 22 -17.02 7.87 17.49
CA ILE A 22 -17.47 7.01 18.58
C ILE A 22 -17.07 5.58 18.22
N ALA A 23 -16.03 5.06 18.86
CA ALA A 23 -15.49 3.73 18.63
C ALA A 23 -16.00 2.73 19.70
N PRO A 24 -16.36 1.49 19.32
CA PRO A 24 -16.59 0.43 20.28
C PRO A 24 -15.37 0.17 21.17
N PRO A 25 -15.54 -0.39 22.38
CA PRO A 25 -14.44 -0.62 23.32
C PRO A 25 -13.29 -1.45 22.74
N GLU A 26 -13.59 -2.39 21.85
CA GLU A 26 -12.60 -3.21 21.16
C GLU A 26 -11.71 -2.38 20.22
N VAL A 27 -12.33 -1.49 19.45
CA VAL A 27 -11.64 -0.60 18.50
C VAL A 27 -10.84 0.47 19.24
N SER A 28 -11.42 1.05 20.29
CA SER A 28 -10.74 2.03 21.17
C SER A 28 -9.45 1.46 21.79
N LYS A 29 -9.49 0.21 22.26
CA LYS A 29 -8.30 -0.49 22.78
C LYS A 29 -7.23 -0.71 21.72
N VAL A 30 -7.61 -1.12 20.51
CA VAL A 30 -6.66 -1.34 19.41
C VAL A 30 -6.02 -0.02 18.96
N LEU A 31 -6.82 1.04 18.85
CA LEU A 31 -6.36 2.35 18.41
C LEU A 31 -5.61 3.13 19.48
N ASN A 32 -5.68 2.70 20.74
CA ASN A 32 -5.17 3.40 21.92
C ASN A 32 -5.75 4.83 22.05
N THR A 33 -7.06 4.95 21.78
CA THR A 33 -7.79 6.21 21.83
C THR A 33 -8.98 6.09 22.76
N PRO A 34 -9.49 7.19 23.34
CA PRO A 34 -10.78 7.17 24.02
C PRO A 34 -11.91 6.69 23.10
N GLU A 35 -13.00 6.17 23.67
CA GLU A 35 -14.19 5.73 22.91
C GLU A 35 -14.82 6.90 22.13
N TYR A 36 -14.84 8.09 22.72
CA TYR A 36 -15.20 9.33 22.03
C TYR A 36 -13.93 10.15 21.78
N THR A 37 -13.58 10.35 20.51
CA THR A 37 -12.40 11.14 20.12
C THR A 37 -12.69 11.99 18.89
N ARG A 38 -12.04 13.15 18.81
CA ARG A 38 -12.03 13.97 17.60
C ARG A 38 -10.68 13.83 16.91
N LEU A 39 -10.69 13.36 15.66
CA LEU A 39 -9.50 13.18 14.83
C LEU A 39 -9.32 14.40 13.93
N CYS A 40 -8.21 15.11 14.04
CA CYS A 40 -7.93 16.27 13.21
C CYS A 40 -6.72 16.02 12.30
N PHE A 41 -6.90 16.24 11.00
CA PHE A 41 -5.85 16.04 9.97
C PHE A 41 -5.09 17.32 9.62
N SER A 42 -5.58 18.48 10.07
CA SER A 42 -4.94 19.78 9.83
C SER A 42 -4.46 20.40 11.14
N HIS A 43 -3.29 21.04 11.08
CA HIS A 43 -2.70 21.75 12.20
C HIS A 43 -3.27 23.18 12.28
N LYS A 44 -4.53 23.32 12.69
CA LYS A 44 -5.13 24.63 12.99
C LYS A 44 -5.38 24.76 14.49
N GLU A 45 -4.39 25.31 15.18
CA GLU A 45 -4.44 25.87 16.56
C GLU A 45 -4.97 24.96 17.69
N PRO A 46 -4.61 25.22 18.97
CA PRO A 46 -4.72 24.22 20.02
C PRO A 46 -6.15 24.17 20.55
N LEU A 47 -6.96 23.31 19.96
CA LEU A 47 -8.18 22.85 20.59
C LEU A 47 -7.81 22.05 21.87
N PRO A 48 -8.67 22.00 22.90
CA PRO A 48 -8.34 21.39 24.19
C PRO A 48 -7.85 19.93 24.03
N LEU A 49 -6.62 19.70 24.51
CA LEU A 49 -5.78 18.51 24.30
C LEU A 49 -6.39 17.19 24.79
N GLU A 50 -7.41 17.22 25.64
CA GLU A 50 -7.89 16.02 26.34
C GLU A 50 -8.73 15.07 25.47
N LYS A 51 -9.23 15.52 24.30
CA LYS A 51 -10.12 14.71 23.43
C LYS A 51 -9.77 14.75 21.94
N ILE A 52 -8.63 15.33 21.59
CA ILE A 52 -8.27 15.60 20.20
C ILE A 52 -6.98 14.88 19.87
N ILE A 53 -7.07 14.04 18.84
CA ILE A 53 -5.94 13.27 18.34
C ILE A 53 -5.56 13.85 16.99
N TYR A 54 -4.31 14.28 16.89
CA TYR A 54 -3.73 14.70 15.64
C TYR A 54 -3.36 13.47 14.82
N ALA A 55 -4.07 13.28 13.70
CA ALA A 55 -3.98 12.09 12.85
C ALA A 55 -3.07 12.35 11.63
N SER A 56 -1.77 12.56 11.87
CA SER A 56 -0.75 12.62 10.81
C SER A 56 -0.22 11.22 10.46
N TYR A 57 0.47 11.10 9.32
CA TYR A 57 1.09 9.84 8.88
C TYR A 57 2.08 9.25 9.90
N ASP A 58 2.75 10.09 10.69
CA ASP A 58 3.71 9.67 11.72
C ASP A 58 3.07 9.54 13.12
N SER A 59 1.75 9.71 13.26
CA SER A 59 1.08 9.63 14.55
C SER A 59 0.93 8.19 15.05
N ASP A 60 0.97 7.99 16.37
CA ASP A 60 0.68 6.69 17.00
C ASP A 60 -0.69 6.15 16.60
N PHE A 61 -1.64 7.05 16.37
CA PHE A 61 -2.96 6.72 15.83
C PHE A 61 -2.90 6.13 14.42
N PHE A 62 -2.12 6.73 13.51
CA PHE A 62 -1.98 6.20 12.15
C PHE A 62 -1.30 4.82 12.16
N ASN A 63 -0.29 4.64 13.02
CA ASN A 63 0.34 3.34 13.22
C ASN A 63 -0.64 2.29 13.79
N SER A 64 -1.54 2.69 14.70
CA SER A 64 -2.52 1.78 15.30
C SER A 64 -3.66 1.37 14.34
N ILE A 65 -3.98 2.20 13.33
CA ILE A 65 -4.89 1.81 12.22
C ILE A 65 -4.38 0.56 11.51
N GLY A 66 -3.06 0.40 11.35
CA GLY A 66 -2.46 -0.79 10.75
C GLY A 66 -2.87 -2.08 11.46
N LYS A 67 -3.00 -2.04 12.79
CA LYS A 67 -3.42 -3.19 13.62
C LYS A 67 -4.87 -3.61 13.37
N LEU A 68 -5.74 -2.68 12.98
CA LEU A 68 -7.12 -3.03 12.57
C LEU A 68 -7.16 -3.83 11.26
N LEU A 69 -6.12 -3.69 10.44
CA LEU A 69 -6.03 -4.28 9.09
C LEU A 69 -5.19 -5.56 9.04
N GLU A 70 -4.43 -5.87 10.10
CA GLU A 70 -3.41 -6.93 10.14
C GLU A 70 -3.94 -8.30 9.68
N ASP A 71 -5.16 -8.67 10.09
CA ASP A 71 -5.77 -9.96 9.75
C ASP A 71 -6.75 -9.91 8.56
N LYS A 72 -6.83 -8.78 7.85
CA LYS A 72 -7.83 -8.55 6.79
C LYS A 72 -7.27 -8.70 5.37
N GLY A 73 -5.95 -8.73 5.22
CA GLY A 73 -5.30 -9.05 3.95
C GLY A 73 -5.35 -10.55 3.65
N LYS A 74 -5.95 -10.94 2.51
CA LYS A 74 -5.80 -12.30 1.99
C LYS A 74 -4.55 -12.35 1.12
N PHE A 75 -3.60 -13.21 1.48
CA PHE A 75 -2.38 -13.43 0.71
C PHE A 75 -2.34 -14.86 0.19
N ALA A 76 -1.86 -15.02 -1.04
CA ALA A 76 -1.49 -16.30 -1.62
C ALA A 76 -0.06 -16.19 -2.11
N ILE A 77 0.77 -17.18 -1.79
CA ILE A 77 2.16 -17.24 -2.21
C ILE A 77 2.29 -18.41 -3.17
N VAL A 78 2.86 -18.15 -4.34
CA VAL A 78 3.19 -19.19 -5.32
C VAL A 78 4.69 -19.15 -5.53
N SER A 79 5.34 -20.27 -5.25
CA SER A 79 6.74 -20.50 -5.62
C SER A 79 6.75 -21.31 -6.91
N LEU A 80 7.35 -20.75 -7.94
CA LEU A 80 7.54 -21.44 -9.21
C LEU A 80 8.89 -22.16 -9.19
N GLU A 81 8.93 -23.35 -9.81
CA GLU A 81 10.20 -24.05 -9.99
C GLU A 81 11.15 -23.19 -10.85
N PRO A 82 12.45 -23.15 -10.53
CA PRO A 82 13.41 -22.38 -11.29
C PRO A 82 13.46 -22.93 -12.73
N VAL A 83 12.97 -22.14 -13.67
CA VAL A 83 13.14 -22.42 -15.10
C VAL A 83 14.60 -22.19 -15.41
N ASN A 84 15.35 -23.24 -15.76
CA ASN A 84 16.73 -23.12 -16.22
C ASN A 84 16.75 -22.40 -17.57
N PRO A 85 17.05 -21.07 -17.61
CA PRO A 85 17.01 -20.36 -18.87
C PRO A 85 18.24 -20.75 -19.69
N LYS A 86 18.10 -20.86 -21.01
CA LYS A 86 19.24 -21.04 -21.90
C LYS A 86 20.03 -19.73 -21.97
N ILE A 87 20.98 -19.56 -21.07
CA ILE A 87 21.83 -18.37 -20.91
C ILE A 87 22.41 -17.91 -22.25
N GLU A 88 22.90 -18.83 -23.07
CA GLU A 88 23.45 -18.55 -24.40
C GLU A 88 22.48 -17.75 -25.29
N LYS A 89 21.18 -18.09 -25.25
CA LYS A 89 20.14 -17.38 -26.01
C LYS A 89 19.91 -15.98 -25.46
N ILE A 90 19.95 -15.81 -24.14
CA ILE A 90 19.77 -14.51 -23.48
C ILE A 90 20.93 -13.58 -23.84
N VAL A 91 22.16 -14.05 -23.70
CA VAL A 91 23.38 -13.28 -24.01
C VAL A 91 23.40 -12.85 -25.47
N ARG A 92 23.03 -13.76 -26.38
CA ARG A 92 22.94 -13.45 -27.81
C ARG A 92 21.91 -12.36 -28.08
N LYS A 93 20.71 -12.47 -27.50
CA LYS A 93 19.63 -11.50 -27.68
C LYS A 93 20.02 -10.11 -27.14
N ILE A 94 20.66 -10.05 -25.98
CA ILE A 94 21.19 -8.79 -25.42
C ILE A 94 22.22 -8.18 -26.38
N SER A 95 23.11 -9.00 -26.95
CA SER A 95 24.13 -8.51 -27.89
C SER A 95 23.54 -8.03 -29.23
N GLU A 96 22.39 -8.58 -29.63
CA GLU A 96 21.65 -8.15 -30.83
C GLU A 96 20.88 -6.84 -30.60
N GLU A 97 20.30 -6.62 -29.40
CA GLU A 97 19.49 -5.43 -29.09
C GLU A 97 20.29 -4.26 -28.49
N LEU A 98 21.41 -4.52 -27.82
CA LEU A 98 22.24 -3.50 -27.17
C LEU A 98 23.27 -2.92 -28.15
N ILE A 99 22.92 -1.78 -28.76
CA ILE A 99 23.83 -1.04 -29.62
C ILE A 99 24.77 -0.18 -28.76
N LEU A 100 26.05 -0.54 -28.71
CA LEU A 100 27.08 0.23 -28.03
C LEU A 100 27.95 0.97 -29.05
N ALA A 101 27.95 2.31 -28.99
CA ALA A 101 28.86 3.11 -29.80
C ALA A 101 30.29 3.02 -29.22
N ASN A 102 31.25 2.56 -30.03
CA ASN A 102 32.67 2.43 -29.68
C ASN A 102 32.97 1.54 -28.45
N ALA A 103 32.09 0.61 -28.10
CA ALA A 103 32.33 -0.33 -27.02
C ALA A 103 31.90 -1.74 -27.42
N THR A 104 32.48 -2.74 -26.76
CA THR A 104 32.10 -4.15 -26.92
C THR A 104 31.56 -4.67 -25.61
N PHE A 105 30.44 -5.39 -25.68
CA PHE A 105 29.88 -6.09 -24.55
C PHE A 105 30.57 -7.45 -24.40
N ARG A 106 31.01 -7.77 -23.18
CA ARG A 106 31.48 -9.11 -22.81
C ARG A 106 30.81 -9.51 -21.52
N LEU A 107 30.19 -10.69 -21.52
CA LEU A 107 29.60 -11.25 -20.32
C LEU A 107 30.71 -11.58 -19.30
N GLY A 108 30.65 -10.97 -18.12
CA GLY A 108 31.64 -11.17 -17.06
C GLY A 108 31.29 -12.30 -16.11
N LYS A 109 30.16 -12.17 -15.39
CA LYS A 109 29.69 -13.11 -14.38
C LYS A 109 28.19 -13.31 -14.51
N ILE A 110 27.72 -14.52 -14.22
CA ILE A 110 26.31 -14.85 -14.06
C ILE A 110 26.10 -15.31 -12.63
N GLU A 111 25.03 -14.80 -12.01
CA GLU A 111 24.57 -15.21 -10.71
C GLU A 111 23.10 -15.55 -10.79
N THR A 112 22.70 -16.57 -10.04
CA THR A 112 21.29 -16.92 -9.85
C THR A 112 20.83 -16.28 -8.55
N GLY A 113 19.75 -15.49 -8.62
CA GLY A 113 19.09 -14.91 -7.47
C GLY A 113 17.63 -15.34 -7.42
N ASN A 114 17.06 -15.38 -6.22
CA ASN A 114 15.62 -15.49 -6.07
C ASN A 114 15.02 -14.12 -6.35
N VAL A 115 14.04 -14.08 -7.25
CA VAL A 115 13.27 -12.86 -7.51
C VAL A 115 11.85 -13.08 -7.03
N SER A 116 11.43 -12.24 -6.10
CA SER A 116 10.06 -12.23 -5.57
C SER A 116 9.29 -11.05 -6.18
N TYR A 117 8.02 -11.31 -6.48
CA TYR A 117 7.09 -10.29 -6.95
C TYR A 117 5.84 -10.29 -6.08
N LEU A 118 5.42 -9.10 -5.66
CA LEU A 118 4.18 -8.90 -4.92
C LEU A 118 3.11 -8.34 -5.85
N LEU A 119 2.03 -9.10 -6.03
CA LEU A 119 0.85 -8.64 -6.78
C LEU A 119 -0.21 -8.16 -5.80
N ILE A 120 -0.57 -6.88 -5.89
CA ILE A 120 -1.55 -6.24 -5.01
C ILE A 120 -2.78 -5.85 -5.81
N TYR A 121 -3.96 -6.20 -5.30
CA TYR A 121 -5.26 -5.78 -5.83
C TYR A 121 -5.88 -4.74 -4.90
N PHE A 122 -6.13 -3.54 -5.42
CA PHE A 122 -6.78 -2.45 -4.70
C PHE A 122 -8.19 -2.26 -5.24
N LYS A 123 -9.21 -2.38 -4.39
CA LYS A 123 -10.54 -1.85 -4.70
C LYS A 123 -10.50 -0.34 -4.50
N TYR A 124 -10.90 0.43 -5.52
CA TYR A 124 -10.99 1.88 -5.41
C TYR A 124 -12.42 2.36 -5.68
N VAL A 125 -12.74 3.51 -5.09
CA VAL A 125 -13.93 4.30 -5.40
C VAL A 125 -13.45 5.73 -5.61
N ALA A 126 -13.51 6.21 -6.84
CA ALA A 126 -13.22 7.59 -7.18
C ALA A 126 -14.49 8.44 -6.97
N LEU A 127 -14.37 9.43 -6.10
CA LEU A 127 -15.42 10.41 -5.81
C LEU A 127 -15.24 11.60 -6.77
N SER A 128 -15.73 11.46 -8.00
CA SER A 128 -15.90 12.58 -8.95
C SER A 128 -17.40 12.90 -9.10
N ASP A 129 -17.76 13.81 -10.02
CA ASP A 129 -19.17 14.11 -10.34
C ASP A 129 -19.91 12.83 -10.75
N GLU A 130 -19.20 11.89 -11.38
CA GLU A 130 -19.62 10.49 -11.51
C GLU A 130 -18.82 9.59 -10.56
N ARG A 131 -19.54 8.74 -9.82
CA ARG A 131 -18.92 7.73 -8.96
C ARG A 131 -18.37 6.60 -9.83
N HIS A 132 -17.05 6.48 -9.90
CA HIS A 132 -16.39 5.33 -10.50
C HIS A 132 -15.88 4.38 -9.42
N GLU A 133 -16.13 3.08 -9.59
CA GLU A 133 -15.58 2.05 -8.72
C GLU A 133 -14.95 0.94 -9.57
N GLY A 134 -13.88 0.34 -9.05
CA GLY A 134 -13.14 -0.67 -9.79
C GLY A 134 -12.06 -1.36 -8.97
N ILE A 135 -11.29 -2.20 -9.64
CA ILE A 135 -10.11 -2.86 -9.09
C ILE A 135 -8.90 -2.42 -9.90
N LEU A 136 -7.89 -1.92 -9.21
CA LEU A 136 -6.56 -1.64 -9.73
C LEU A 136 -5.63 -2.78 -9.29
N SER A 137 -4.79 -3.28 -10.19
CA SER A 137 -3.78 -4.28 -9.84
C SER A 137 -2.37 -3.78 -10.16
N VAL A 138 -1.44 -3.98 -9.23
CA VAL A 138 -0.06 -3.51 -9.33
C VAL A 138 0.87 -4.65 -8.98
N LEU A 139 1.80 -4.94 -9.88
CA LEU A 139 2.90 -5.87 -9.66
C LEU A 139 4.12 -5.09 -9.18
N VAL A 140 4.71 -5.51 -8.06
CA VAL A 140 5.90 -4.92 -7.47
C VAL A 140 7.04 -5.93 -7.53
N ASN A 141 8.17 -5.54 -8.11
CA ASN A 141 9.41 -6.30 -7.94
C ASN A 141 9.98 -5.99 -6.55
N GLU A 142 10.04 -6.97 -5.66
CA GLU A 142 10.46 -6.74 -4.27
C GLU A 142 11.95 -6.40 -4.14
N MET A 143 12.77 -6.75 -5.13
CA MET A 143 14.20 -6.47 -5.12
C MET A 143 14.52 -5.05 -5.57
N THR A 144 13.80 -4.52 -6.56
CA THR A 144 14.07 -3.20 -7.17
C THR A 144 13.04 -2.14 -6.79
N LEU A 145 11.91 -2.55 -6.18
CA LEU A 145 10.73 -1.73 -5.90
C LEU A 145 10.09 -1.09 -7.15
N SER A 146 10.48 -1.54 -8.34
CA SER A 146 9.84 -1.11 -9.58
C SER A 146 8.41 -1.66 -9.64
N THR A 147 7.48 -0.82 -10.08
CA THR A 147 6.06 -1.15 -10.16
C THR A 147 5.60 -1.24 -11.61
N LEU A 148 4.68 -2.18 -11.88
CA LEU A 148 4.01 -2.33 -13.16
C LEU A 148 2.50 -2.42 -12.90
N PRO A 149 1.68 -1.45 -13.37
CA PRO A 149 0.24 -1.62 -13.36
C PRO A 149 -0.13 -2.72 -14.34
N LEU A 150 -0.94 -3.68 -13.90
CA LEU A 150 -1.53 -4.66 -14.79
C LEU A 150 -2.89 -4.13 -15.22
N GLU A 151 -3.01 -3.78 -16.51
CA GLU A 151 -4.30 -3.49 -17.10
C GLU A 151 -5.12 -4.79 -17.14
N ASN A 152 -6.36 -4.72 -16.66
CA ASN A 152 -7.28 -5.85 -16.72
C ASN A 152 -7.45 -6.22 -18.22
N GLY A 153 -7.15 -7.48 -18.57
CA GLY A 153 -7.51 -8.04 -19.88
C GLY A 153 -9.02 -8.12 -20.07
#